data_AF-X0VHG8-F1
#
_entry.id   AF-X0VHG8-F1
#
_cell.length_a   1.000
_cell.length_b   1.000
_cell.length_c   1.000
_cell.angle_alpha   90.00
_cell.angle_beta   90.00
_cell.angle_gamma   90.00
#
_symmetry.space_group_name_H-M   'P 1'
#
loop_
_entity.id
_entity.type
_entity.pdbx_description
1 polymer ?
#
loop_
_entity_poly.entity_id
_entity_poly.type
_entity_poly.pdbx_seq_one_letter_code
_entity_poly.pdbx_strand_id
1 'polypeptide(L)'
;MAVAVGILCMSVALALGIQIHILQKINRAFPERILIASPQTADISLVRVDTTQITEETITTIRAMPGVEYVAPQLTTTFPTRAEGSIFGTVISTDVVVNGVPREMVADDLAPGKEFRYDADLTLRIPVLISQYFIDIYNAGYARSQNLPQFNPAAIIGRTFDLIMGESTLAELSPGRKVQSVTCEVV
;
A
#
# COMPACT_ATOMS: atom_id res chain seq x y z
N MET A 1 -12.79 42.11 23.91
CA MET A 1 -12.46 42.28 22.48
C MET A 1 -10.96 42.11 22.21
N ALA A 2 -10.07 42.95 22.76
CA ALA A 2 -8.63 42.91 22.44
C ALA A 2 -7.93 41.56 22.72
N VAL A 3 -8.22 40.91 23.85
CA VAL A 3 -7.61 39.61 24.21
C VAL A 3 -8.03 38.49 23.24
N ALA A 4 -9.30 38.49 22.82
CA ALA A 4 -9.80 37.49 21.86
C ALA A 4 -9.15 37.66 20.48
N VAL A 5 -8.96 38.90 20.03
CA VAL A 5 -8.25 39.21 18.78
C VAL A 5 -6.79 38.78 18.86
N GLY A 6 -6.12 39.01 20.00
CA GLY A 6 -4.73 38.59 20.21
C GLY A 6 -4.56 37.07 20.14
N ILE A 7 -5.45 36.32 20.80
CA ILE A 7 -5.43 34.84 20.77
C ILE A 7 -5.68 34.33 19.34
N LEU A 8 -6.64 34.93 18.61
CA LEU A 8 -6.95 34.56 17.23
C LEU A 8 -5.78 34.85 16.29
N CYS A 9 -5.13 36.02 16.40
CA CYS A 9 -3.96 36.34 15.58
C CYS A 9 -2.79 35.39 15.86
N MET A 10 -2.56 35.04 17.12
CA MET A 10 -1.48 34.14 17.50
C MET A 10 -1.74 32.71 17.01
N SER A 11 -2.98 32.21 17.09
CA SER A 11 -3.33 30.88 16.58
C SER A 11 -3.29 30.81 15.06
N VAL A 12 -3.73 31.86 14.35
CA VAL A 12 -3.60 31.94 12.88
C VAL A 12 -2.13 32.02 12.47
N ALA A 13 -1.32 32.83 13.13
CA ALA A 13 0.11 32.94 12.85
C ALA A 13 0.85 31.62 13.11
N LEU A 14 0.49 30.91 14.18
CA LEU A 14 1.05 29.59 14.48
C LEU A 14 0.62 28.55 13.44
N ALA A 15 -0.66 28.53 13.06
CA ALA A 15 -1.18 27.63 12.04
C ALA A 15 -0.48 27.85 10.68
N LEU A 16 -0.34 29.10 10.25
CA LEU A 16 0.36 29.46 9.01
C LEU A 16 1.86 29.13 9.08
N GLY A 17 2.51 29.39 10.22
CA GLY A 17 3.93 29.09 10.43
C GLY A 17 4.22 27.59 10.38
N ILE A 18 3.37 26.78 11.02
CA ILE A 18 3.44 25.32 10.95
C ILE A 18 3.22 24.85 9.51
N GLN A 19 2.15 25.33 8.87
CA GLN A 19 1.77 24.86 7.54
C GLN A 19 2.84 25.17 6.49
N ILE A 20 3.48 26.34 6.54
CA ILE A 20 4.51 26.70 5.54
C ILE A 20 5.82 25.96 5.83
N HIS A 21 6.28 25.95 7.09
CA HIS A 21 7.65 25.51 7.40
C HIS A 21 7.75 24.01 7.66
N ILE A 22 6.75 23.41 8.31
CA ILE A 22 6.76 21.98 8.63
C ILE A 22 6.41 21.16 7.39
N LEU A 23 5.43 21.56 6.55
CA LEU A 23 5.17 20.83 5.30
C LEU A 23 6.37 20.85 4.36
N GLN A 24 7.06 21.98 4.22
CA GLN A 24 8.27 22.03 3.38
C GLN A 24 9.37 21.09 3.89
N LYS A 25 9.51 20.97 5.21
CA LYS A 25 10.50 20.09 5.83
C LYS A 25 10.10 18.61 5.72
N ILE A 26 8.81 18.30 5.88
CA ILE A 26 8.25 16.96 5.67
C ILE A 26 8.40 16.56 4.21
N ASN A 27 8.02 17.40 3.25
CA ASN A 27 8.13 17.11 1.81
C ASN A 27 9.60 16.94 1.38
N ARG A 28 10.54 17.69 1.97
CA ARG A 28 11.98 17.46 1.75
C ARG A 28 12.50 16.17 2.39
N ALA A 29 11.93 15.76 3.52
CA ALA A 29 12.32 14.54 4.23
C ALA A 29 11.68 13.28 3.65
N PHE A 30 10.49 13.41 3.05
CA PHE A 30 9.68 12.36 2.44
C PHE A 30 9.15 12.86 1.09
N PRO A 31 10.02 13.00 0.07
CA PRO A 31 9.55 13.38 -1.26
C PRO A 31 8.61 12.28 -1.76
N GLU A 32 7.37 12.64 -2.06
CA GLU A 32 6.45 11.73 -2.75
C GLU A 32 7.01 11.42 -4.14
N ARG A 33 7.74 10.31 -4.25
CA ARG A 33 8.37 9.87 -5.51
C ARG A 33 7.37 9.19 -6.45
N ILE A 34 6.23 8.77 -5.93
CA ILE A 34 5.22 7.98 -6.65
C ILE A 34 3.87 8.67 -6.50
N LEU A 35 3.23 8.97 -7.63
CA LEU A 35 1.87 9.49 -7.70
C LEU A 35 0.96 8.44 -8.33
N ILE A 36 -0.16 8.13 -7.68
CA ILE A 36 -1.15 7.18 -8.20
C ILE A 36 -2.21 7.98 -8.96
N ALA A 37 -2.22 7.85 -10.28
CA ALA A 37 -3.29 8.38 -11.12
C ALA A 37 -4.46 7.39 -11.17
N SER A 38 -5.65 7.84 -10.79
CA SER A 38 -6.90 7.06 -10.88
C SER A 38 -7.89 7.77 -11.80
N PRO A 39 -8.73 7.03 -12.55
CA PRO A 39 -9.77 7.64 -13.36
C PRO A 39 -10.75 8.44 -12.48
N GLN A 40 -11.30 9.53 -13.03
CA GLN A 40 -12.34 10.27 -12.34
C GLN A 40 -13.64 9.45 -12.32
N THR A 41 -14.15 9.23 -11.11
CA THR A 41 -15.46 8.63 -10.86
C THR A 41 -16.47 9.74 -10.58
N ALA A 42 -17.62 9.70 -11.25
CA ALA A 42 -18.74 10.57 -10.89
C ALA A 42 -19.68 9.77 -9.99
N ASP A 43 -19.80 10.20 -8.73
CA ASP A 43 -20.76 9.61 -7.79
C ASP A 43 -22.09 10.38 -7.91
N ILE A 44 -23.12 9.75 -8.48
CA ILE A 44 -24.48 10.30 -8.53
C ILE A 44 -25.31 9.56 -7.49
N SER A 45 -25.51 10.20 -6.33
CA SER A 45 -26.21 9.62 -5.18
C SER A 45 -25.53 8.30 -4.74
N LEU A 46 -26.23 7.15 -4.80
CA LEU A 46 -25.69 5.82 -4.45
C LEU A 46 -25.07 5.05 -5.63
N VAL A 47 -25.06 5.63 -6.85
CA VAL A 47 -24.55 4.96 -8.04
C VAL A 47 -23.23 5.59 -8.45
N ARG A 48 -22.16 4.79 -8.43
CA ARG A 48 -20.85 5.16 -8.98
C ARG A 48 -20.85 4.90 -10.48
N VAL A 49 -20.61 5.95 -11.26
CA VAL A 49 -20.45 5.85 -12.71
C VAL A 49 -18.99 6.08 -13.06
N ASP A 50 -18.35 5.04 -13.61
CA ASP A 50 -17.01 5.15 -14.16
C ASP A 50 -17.10 5.90 -15.49
N THR A 51 -16.80 7.20 -15.45
CA THR A 51 -16.99 8.09 -16.61
C THR A 51 -15.78 8.13 -17.54
N THR A 52 -14.62 7.67 -17.07
CA THR A 52 -13.35 7.81 -17.79
C THR A 52 -12.49 6.56 -17.60
N GLN A 53 -11.89 6.05 -18.67
CA GLN A 53 -10.84 5.03 -18.60
C GLN A 53 -9.48 5.70 -18.83
N ILE A 54 -8.42 5.13 -18.24
CA ILE A 54 -7.05 5.55 -18.57
C ILE A 54 -6.73 4.95 -19.94
N THR A 55 -6.62 5.82 -20.96
CA THR A 55 -6.25 5.45 -22.33
C THR A 55 -4.75 5.63 -22.56
N GLU A 56 -4.22 5.03 -23.63
CA GLU A 56 -2.82 5.23 -24.04
C GLU A 56 -2.48 6.71 -24.34
N GLU A 57 -3.46 7.49 -24.80
CA GLU A 57 -3.30 8.93 -25.00
C GLU A 57 -3.06 9.66 -23.67
N THR A 58 -3.82 9.31 -22.63
CA THR A 58 -3.63 9.82 -21.26
C THR A 58 -2.25 9.43 -20.73
N ILE A 59 -1.83 8.17 -20.93
CA ILE A 59 -0.50 7.69 -20.51
C ILE A 59 0.60 8.49 -21.20
N THR A 60 0.48 8.72 -22.51
CA THR A 60 1.44 9.51 -23.29
C THR A 60 1.52 10.95 -22.79
N THR A 61 0.38 11.55 -22.46
CA THR A 61 0.30 12.90 -21.90
C THR A 61 1.00 12.99 -20.54
N ILE A 62 0.76 12.02 -19.65
CA ILE A 62 1.40 11.96 -18.32
C ILE A 62 2.92 11.78 -18.47
N ARG A 63 3.36 10.87 -19.35
CA ARG A 63 4.79 10.65 -19.62
C ARG A 63 5.51 11.90 -20.13
N ALA A 64 4.81 12.80 -20.83
CA ALA A 64 5.39 14.03 -21.35
C ALA A 64 5.48 15.16 -20.31
N MET A 65 4.93 14.99 -19.10
CA MET A 65 4.94 16.05 -18.08
C MET A 65 6.35 16.26 -17.48
N PRO A 66 6.76 17.52 -17.21
CA PRO A 66 8.03 17.79 -16.56
C PRO A 66 8.13 17.12 -15.19
N GLY A 67 9.22 16.38 -14.96
CA GLY A 67 9.49 15.69 -13.68
C GLY A 67 8.96 14.24 -13.62
N VAL A 68 8.27 13.75 -14.64
CA VAL A 68 7.86 12.34 -14.72
C VAL A 68 9.02 11.50 -15.26
N GLU A 69 9.57 10.63 -14.44
CA GLU A 69 10.64 9.71 -14.82
C GLU A 69 10.09 8.44 -15.49
N TYR A 70 8.99 7.90 -14.95
CA TYR A 70 8.40 6.64 -15.40
C TYR A 70 6.89 6.59 -15.13
N VAL A 71 6.17 5.86 -15.98
CA VAL A 71 4.72 5.61 -15.83
C VAL A 71 4.44 4.13 -16.04
N ALA A 72 3.85 3.51 -15.01
CA ALA A 72 3.55 2.09 -14.94
C ALA A 72 2.09 1.82 -14.58
N PRO A 73 1.54 0.68 -15.03
CA PRO A 73 0.24 0.22 -14.57
C PRO A 73 0.32 -0.32 -13.13
N GLN A 74 -0.71 -0.06 -12.33
CA GLN A 74 -0.92 -0.70 -11.04
C GLN A 74 -2.23 -1.48 -11.10
N LEU A 75 -2.17 -2.75 -10.74
CA LEU A 75 -3.33 -3.64 -10.69
C LEU A 75 -3.81 -3.78 -9.25
N THR A 76 -4.94 -3.17 -8.92
CA THR A 76 -5.54 -3.29 -7.59
C THR A 76 -6.45 -4.51 -7.53
N THR A 77 -6.32 -5.31 -6.47
CA THR A 77 -7.20 -6.46 -6.24
C THR A 77 -8.64 -6.01 -6.00
N THR A 78 -9.59 -6.59 -6.73
CA THR A 78 -11.04 -6.27 -6.68
C THR A 78 -11.86 -7.31 -5.89
N PHE A 79 -11.19 -8.25 -5.25
CA PHE A 79 -11.79 -9.33 -4.48
C PHE A 79 -11.15 -9.41 -3.08
N PRO A 80 -11.84 -9.98 -2.08
CA PRO A 80 -11.25 -10.13 -0.75
C PRO A 80 -10.02 -11.05 -0.81
N THR A 81 -8.96 -10.64 -0.11
CA THR A 81 -7.71 -11.39 0.02
C THR A 81 -7.32 -11.51 1.49
N ARG A 82 -6.95 -12.73 1.87
CA ARG A 82 -6.53 -13.09 3.22
C ARG A 82 -5.14 -13.69 3.18
N ALA A 83 -4.23 -13.16 3.98
CA ALA A 83 -2.90 -13.73 4.17
C ALA A 83 -2.93 -14.66 5.37
N GLU A 84 -2.34 -15.84 5.23
CA GLU A 84 -2.16 -16.82 6.30
C GLU A 84 -0.70 -17.24 6.39
N GLY A 85 -0.13 -17.17 7.60
CA GLY A 85 1.26 -17.54 7.82
C GLY A 85 1.51 -17.96 9.25
N SER A 86 2.62 -18.67 9.46
CA SER A 86 3.07 -19.03 10.80
C SER A 86 4.20 -18.11 11.26
N ILE A 87 3.96 -17.45 12.39
CA ILE A 87 4.93 -16.57 13.04
C ILE A 87 5.16 -17.13 14.44
N PHE A 88 6.39 -17.58 14.71
CA PHE A 88 6.78 -18.21 15.98
C PHE A 88 5.85 -19.35 16.44
N GLY A 89 5.39 -20.19 15.50
CA GLY A 89 4.52 -21.33 15.79
C GLY A 89 3.04 -20.97 16.00
N THR A 90 2.69 -19.68 15.94
CA THR A 90 1.30 -19.22 15.94
C THR A 90 0.86 -18.97 14.51
N VAL A 91 -0.24 -19.58 14.10
CA VAL A 91 -0.88 -19.29 12.82
C VAL A 91 -1.60 -17.95 12.95
N ILE A 92 -1.25 -17.01 12.08
CA ILE A 92 -1.86 -15.69 12.02
C ILE A 92 -2.53 -15.56 10.67
N SER A 93 -3.77 -15.08 10.67
CA SER A 93 -4.52 -14.77 9.47
C SER A 93 -4.98 -13.32 9.51
N THR A 94 -4.85 -12.61 8.41
CA THR A 94 -5.23 -11.19 8.32
C THR A 94 -5.67 -10.83 6.91
N ASP A 95 -6.66 -9.94 6.82
CA ASP A 95 -7.11 -9.41 5.54
C ASP A 95 -6.07 -8.41 5.02
N VAL A 96 -5.64 -8.60 3.79
CA VAL A 96 -4.62 -7.78 3.14
C VAL A 96 -5.15 -7.22 1.84
N VAL A 97 -4.66 -6.05 1.44
CA VAL A 97 -4.86 -5.51 0.10
C VAL A 97 -3.57 -5.71 -0.67
N VAL A 98 -3.68 -6.35 -1.83
CA VAL A 98 -2.55 -6.63 -2.70
C VAL A 98 -2.64 -5.75 -3.94
N ASN A 99 -1.50 -5.22 -4.38
CA ASN A 99 -1.38 -4.48 -5.63
C ASN A 99 -0.32 -5.14 -6.49
N GLY A 100 -0.65 -5.43 -7.75
CA GLY A 100 0.30 -5.84 -8.76
C GLY A 100 1.00 -4.62 -9.33
N VAL A 101 2.32 -4.58 -9.24
CA VAL A 101 3.16 -3.51 -9.77
C VAL A 101 4.31 -4.10 -10.59
N PRO A 102 4.82 -3.39 -11.59
CA PRO A 102 5.97 -3.84 -12.34
C PRO A 102 7.26 -3.66 -11.52
N ARG A 103 8.28 -4.46 -11.84
CA ARG A 103 9.55 -4.53 -11.10
C ARG A 103 10.20 -3.17 -10.90
N GLU A 104 10.15 -2.32 -11.93
CA GLU A 104 10.81 -1.02 -11.96
C GLU A 104 10.31 -0.10 -10.84
N MET A 105 9.08 -0.29 -10.36
CA MET A 105 8.53 0.52 -9.26
C MET A 105 9.05 0.13 -7.88
N VAL A 106 9.56 -1.09 -7.71
CA VAL A 106 9.99 -1.65 -6.41
C VAL A 106 11.46 -2.02 -6.37
N ALA A 107 12.19 -1.80 -7.47
CA ALA A 107 13.58 -2.24 -7.62
C ALA A 107 14.52 -1.67 -6.54
N ASP A 108 14.28 -0.42 -6.10
CA ASP A 108 15.06 0.25 -5.06
C ASP A 108 14.80 -0.32 -3.66
N ASP A 109 13.66 -0.97 -3.45
CA ASP A 109 13.19 -1.44 -2.14
C ASP A 109 13.43 -2.95 -1.90
N LEU A 110 14.02 -3.66 -2.87
CA LEU A 110 14.29 -5.09 -2.76
C LEU A 110 15.42 -5.39 -1.78
N ALA A 111 15.28 -6.49 -1.04
CA ALA A 111 16.36 -6.95 -0.18
C ALA A 111 17.58 -7.41 -1.00
N PRO A 112 18.80 -7.27 -0.46
CA PRO A 112 20.01 -7.74 -1.13
C PRO A 112 19.92 -9.21 -1.54
N GLY A 113 20.11 -9.48 -2.84
CA GLY A 113 20.09 -10.83 -3.40
C GLY A 113 18.70 -11.42 -3.63
N LYS A 114 17.63 -10.62 -3.49
CA LYS A 114 16.27 -11.02 -3.85
C LYS A 114 15.86 -10.47 -5.22
N GLU A 115 14.95 -11.17 -5.88
CA GLU A 115 14.41 -10.78 -7.18
C GLU A 115 12.89 -10.64 -7.13
N PHE A 116 12.39 -9.57 -7.72
CA PHE A 116 10.96 -9.37 -7.96
C PHE A 116 10.63 -9.80 -9.39
N ARG A 117 10.55 -11.11 -9.60
CA ARG A 117 10.17 -11.71 -10.87
C ARG A 117 9.25 -12.90 -10.62
N TYR A 118 8.13 -12.93 -11.31
CA TYR A 118 7.23 -14.06 -11.31
C TYR A 118 7.12 -14.61 -12.72
N ASP A 119 7.30 -15.91 -12.83
CA ASP A 119 7.12 -16.69 -14.05
C ASP A 119 6.29 -17.92 -13.67
N ALA A 120 5.09 -18.05 -14.24
CA ALA A 120 4.11 -19.05 -13.86
C ALA A 120 4.60 -20.49 -14.08
N ASP A 121 5.58 -20.69 -14.99
CA ASP A 121 6.10 -22.01 -15.35
C ASP A 121 7.37 -22.38 -14.55
N LEU A 122 8.10 -21.37 -14.05
CA LEU A 122 9.41 -21.53 -13.41
C LEU A 122 9.42 -21.22 -11.92
N THR A 123 8.46 -20.43 -11.42
CA THR A 123 8.51 -19.87 -10.07
C THR A 123 7.42 -20.51 -9.21
N LEU A 124 7.83 -21.30 -8.21
CA LEU A 124 6.89 -21.91 -7.27
C LEU A 124 6.24 -20.91 -6.31
N ARG A 125 6.79 -19.69 -6.18
CA ARG A 125 6.36 -18.69 -5.20
C ARG A 125 6.27 -17.31 -5.81
N ILE A 126 5.22 -16.56 -5.46
CA ILE A 126 5.06 -15.17 -5.90
C ILE A 126 5.91 -14.26 -5.01
N PRO A 127 6.84 -13.46 -5.56
CA PRO A 127 7.57 -12.46 -4.79
C PRO A 127 6.63 -11.34 -4.36
N VAL A 128 6.67 -10.97 -3.08
CA VAL A 128 5.83 -9.91 -2.50
C VAL A 128 6.71 -8.95 -1.70
N LEU A 129 6.47 -7.65 -1.86
CA LEU A 129 7.03 -6.62 -1.01
C LEU A 129 6.00 -6.25 0.07
N ILE A 130 6.41 -6.20 1.33
CA ILE A 130 5.55 -5.76 2.44
C ILE A 130 5.85 -4.30 2.74
N SER A 131 4.81 -3.47 2.80
CA SER A 131 4.96 -2.06 3.17
C SER A 131 5.51 -1.93 4.60
N GLN A 132 6.49 -1.04 4.78
CA GLN A 132 7.00 -0.68 6.11
C GLN A 132 5.88 -0.23 7.06
N TYR A 133 4.87 0.47 6.53
CA TYR A 133 3.72 0.93 7.30
C TYR A 133 2.90 -0.23 7.91
N PHE A 134 2.77 -1.34 7.17
CA PHE A 134 2.09 -2.54 7.68
C PHE A 134 2.84 -3.13 8.88
N ILE A 135 4.17 -3.21 8.79
CA ILE A 135 5.04 -3.68 9.88
C ILE A 135 4.90 -2.77 11.10
N ASP A 136 4.87 -1.45 10.89
CA ASP A 136 4.75 -0.47 11.97
C ASP A 136 3.40 -0.57 12.68
N ILE A 137 2.29 -0.70 11.93
CA ILE A 137 0.95 -0.92 12.52
C ILE A 137 0.92 -2.21 13.32
N TYR A 138 1.43 -3.31 12.77
CA TYR A 138 1.48 -4.59 13.46
C TYR A 138 2.25 -4.47 14.78
N ASN A 139 3.45 -3.87 14.73
CA ASN A 139 4.30 -3.72 15.90
C ASN A 139 3.67 -2.82 16.96
N ALA A 140 3.08 -1.70 16.56
CA ALA A 140 2.51 -0.72 17.47
C ALA A 140 1.17 -1.19 18.07
N GLY A 141 0.28 -1.77 17.25
CA GLY A 141 -1.08 -2.12 17.64
C GLY A 141 -1.24 -3.54 18.17
N TYR A 142 -0.69 -4.53 17.46
CA TYR A 142 -0.96 -5.94 17.74
C TYR A 142 0.13 -6.59 18.58
N ALA A 143 1.40 -6.47 18.18
CA ALA A 143 2.50 -7.14 18.87
C ALA A 143 2.61 -6.71 20.33
N ARG A 144 2.55 -5.39 20.60
CA ARG A 144 2.60 -4.86 21.96
C ARG A 144 1.40 -5.24 22.82
N SER A 145 0.19 -5.30 22.25
CA SER A 145 -1.01 -5.62 23.04
C SER A 145 -1.12 -7.10 23.38
N GLN A 146 -0.61 -7.97 22.50
CA GLN A 146 -0.63 -9.42 22.67
C GLN A 146 0.69 -10.00 23.23
N ASN A 147 1.65 -9.15 23.62
CA ASN A 147 3.01 -9.54 24.03
C ASN A 147 3.72 -10.46 23.02
N LEU A 148 3.46 -10.26 21.73
CA LEU A 148 4.11 -10.99 20.64
C LEU A 148 5.44 -10.32 20.27
N PRO A 149 6.40 -11.07 19.70
CA PRO A 149 7.62 -10.50 19.17
C PRO A 149 7.32 -9.48 18.06
N GLN A 150 8.05 -8.36 18.09
CA GLN A 150 7.97 -7.36 17.04
C GLN A 150 8.70 -7.85 15.79
N PHE A 151 8.17 -7.48 14.62
CA PHE A 151 8.85 -7.70 13.36
C PHE A 151 9.94 -6.68 13.15
N ASN A 152 11.15 -7.19 12.89
CA ASN A 152 12.20 -6.43 12.23
C ASN A 152 12.03 -6.62 10.72
N PRO A 153 12.01 -5.55 9.88
CA PRO A 153 11.93 -5.67 8.43
C PRO A 153 12.89 -6.70 7.85
N ALA A 154 14.13 -6.75 8.36
CA ALA A 154 15.13 -7.70 7.89
C ALA A 154 14.80 -9.17 8.19
N ALA A 155 14.02 -9.45 9.25
CA ALA A 155 13.68 -10.80 9.68
C ALA A 155 12.49 -11.41 8.93
N ILE A 156 11.72 -10.58 8.21
CA ILE A 156 10.57 -11.02 7.41
C ILE A 156 11.03 -11.44 6.00
N ILE A 157 12.16 -10.93 5.52
CA ILE A 157 12.71 -11.28 4.20
C ILE A 157 12.93 -12.80 4.10
N GLY A 158 12.46 -13.40 3.01
CA GLY A 158 12.51 -14.84 2.76
C GLY A 158 11.48 -15.67 3.50
N ARG A 159 10.61 -15.05 4.32
CA ARG A 159 9.46 -15.74 4.90
C ARG A 159 8.42 -16.00 3.83
N THR A 160 7.71 -17.11 3.98
CA THR A 160 6.61 -17.50 3.11
C THR A 160 5.29 -17.45 3.86
N PHE A 161 4.25 -17.07 3.15
CA PHE A 161 2.87 -17.09 3.63
C PHE A 161 1.96 -17.45 2.45
N ASP A 162 0.77 -17.93 2.75
CA ASP A 162 -0.22 -18.26 1.74
C ASP A 162 -1.21 -17.10 1.59
N LEU A 163 -1.40 -16.67 0.35
CA LEU A 163 -2.40 -15.68 -0.03
C LEU A 163 -3.64 -16.40 -0.53
N ILE A 164 -4.71 -16.30 0.24
CA ILE A 164 -6.02 -16.87 -0.07
C ILE A 164 -6.84 -15.79 -0.78
N MET A 165 -7.16 -16.05 -2.04
CA MET A 165 -7.94 -15.16 -2.89
C MET A 165 -9.41 -15.59 -2.91
N GLY A 166 -10.32 -14.65 -2.65
CA GLY A 166 -11.76 -14.89 -2.63
C GLY A 166 -12.37 -15.08 -1.24
N GLU A 167 -11.56 -15.00 -0.17
CA GLU A 167 -12.03 -15.07 1.22
C GLU A 167 -11.58 -13.85 2.02
N SER A 168 -12.40 -13.45 3.01
CA SER A 168 -12.09 -12.40 3.99
C SER A 168 -12.45 -12.89 5.39
N THR A 169 -11.71 -12.39 6.37
CA THR A 169 -11.92 -12.63 7.80
C THR A 169 -13.13 -11.86 8.32
N LEU A 170 -13.49 -10.74 7.67
CA LEU A 170 -14.59 -9.85 8.07
C LEU A 170 -15.95 -10.25 7.49
N ALA A 171 -15.98 -10.87 6.30
CA ALA A 171 -17.22 -11.34 5.68
C ALA A 171 -16.98 -12.47 4.67
N GLU A 172 -17.75 -13.56 4.79
CA GLU A 172 -17.88 -14.56 3.72
C GLU A 172 -18.66 -13.95 2.55
N LEU A 173 -17.92 -13.34 1.62
CA LEU A 173 -18.50 -12.77 0.41
C LEU A 173 -18.70 -13.88 -0.63
N SER A 174 -19.88 -14.49 -0.56
CA SER A 174 -20.50 -15.41 -1.53
C SER A 174 -20.07 -16.89 -1.48
N PRO A 175 -20.98 -17.83 -1.10
CA PRO A 175 -20.74 -19.26 -1.26
C PRO A 175 -20.69 -19.62 -2.76
N GLY A 176 -19.51 -20.03 -3.25
CA GLY A 176 -19.33 -20.51 -4.62
C GLY A 176 -18.25 -19.82 -5.45
N ARG A 177 -17.55 -18.81 -4.92
CA ARG A 177 -16.39 -18.23 -5.60
C ARG A 177 -15.18 -19.18 -5.43
N LYS A 178 -14.49 -19.49 -6.53
CA LYS A 178 -13.32 -20.37 -6.51
C LYS A 178 -12.25 -19.73 -5.62
N VAL A 179 -12.00 -20.35 -4.47
CA VAL A 179 -10.91 -20.00 -3.58
C VAL A 179 -9.62 -20.50 -4.20
N GLN A 180 -8.67 -19.60 -4.40
CA GLN A 180 -7.34 -19.96 -4.89
C GLN A 180 -6.33 -19.54 -3.84
N SER A 181 -5.54 -20.50 -3.37
CA SER A 181 -4.40 -20.25 -2.50
C SER A 181 -3.12 -20.20 -3.33
N VAL A 182 -2.30 -19.20 -3.08
CA VAL A 182 -0.99 -19.06 -3.72
C VAL A 182 0.06 -18.77 -2.66
N THR A 183 1.17 -19.50 -2.69
CA THR A 183 2.27 -19.28 -1.77
C THR A 183 3.11 -18.09 -2.23
N CYS A 184 3.27 -17.13 -1.33
CA CYS A 184 4.06 -15.92 -1.52
C CYS A 184 5.37 -16.01 -0.73
N GLU A 185 6.41 -15.34 -1.23
CA GLU A 185 7.68 -15.15 -0.53
C GLU A 185 7.96 -13.65 -0.41
N VAL A 186 8.38 -13.21 0.78
CA VAL A 186 8.76 -11.81 1.00
C VAL A 186 10.16 -11.57 0.46
N VAL A 187 10.29 -10.60 -0.44
CA VAL A 187 11.53 -10.24 -1.13
C VAL A 187 12.01 -8.82 -0.81
#